data_AF-A0A7S0XDZ0-F1
#
_entry.id   AF-A0A7S0XDZ0-F1
#
_cell.length_a   1.000
_cell.length_b   1.000
_cell.length_c   1.000
_cell.angle_alpha   90.00
_cell.angle_beta   90.00
_cell.angle_gamma   90.00
#
_symmetry.space_group_name_H-M   'P 1'
#
loop_
_entity.id
_entity.type
_entity.pdbx_description
1 polymer ?
#
loop_
_entity_poly.entity_id
_entity_poly.type
_entity_poly.pdbx_seq_one_letter_code
_entity_poly.pdbx_strand_id
1 'polypeptide(L)'
;MSNNFGLTYTKVTKVVVTQTEEAISKRPPWDIYASVFAPRIKEADCRAFYDCSKSEKRMFTKDWARLLCKSKFRAMIVKEDADSGRETAEETIAALGAVMSDSYGMLYEAFCYFAALGNGGDFSLQLNEYSNLMDDCGIPLPESEFCKRSDLDTIFIATNYKEDRNTVEAKLNDDNSLIRFEYIEALVRIAVARFTRTVPGFPKDVCLATNKLITEVIQPNMPPEACVDSNVFLRNRLYFEEMDVLYEGHLKVLKAIYSRYRTRRSRGGGQRNKQIKMEDWMRMLDDAGFIDDQFALRYAKMCFVWGRMHVFDELKSIDRLESLTFVDFLEALGRAADMKHLPSAEQLEECGYSNAIEYLDQLALDGGSVFIPHRESDGFLKEHVRPLHARAAIFLDTLFRRLDRGRGFVLAPGELPPVYSEDGLYRKLAKMDKDLDLGITNT
;
A
#
# COMPACT_ATOMS: atom_id res chain seq x y z
N MET A 1 1.36 -2.74 -59.68
CA MET A 1 0.06 -2.03 -59.71
C MET A 1 -0.15 -1.42 -58.34
N SER A 2 -0.28 -0.11 -58.33
CA SER A 2 -0.57 0.76 -57.20
C SER A 2 -1.83 0.34 -56.44
N ASN A 3 -1.74 0.25 -55.11
CA ASN A 3 -2.89 0.59 -54.25
C ASN A 3 -2.41 1.39 -53.05
N ASN A 4 -2.79 2.66 -53.12
CA ASN A 4 -2.50 3.75 -52.23
C ASN A 4 -3.61 3.76 -51.17
N PHE A 5 -3.38 3.18 -49.99
CA PHE A 5 -4.27 3.39 -48.84
C PHE A 5 -3.61 4.43 -47.92
N GLY A 6 -3.95 5.70 -48.17
CA GLY A 6 -3.65 6.80 -47.28
C GLY A 6 -4.41 6.62 -45.98
N LEU A 7 -3.77 6.05 -44.97
CA LEU A 7 -4.17 6.19 -43.58
C LEU A 7 -3.60 7.51 -43.09
N THR A 8 -4.46 8.51 -42.92
CA THR A 8 -4.12 9.73 -42.19
C THR A 8 -3.91 9.37 -40.71
N TYR A 9 -2.66 9.18 -40.34
CA TYR A 9 -2.23 9.00 -38.95
C TYR A 9 -2.60 10.25 -38.14
N THR A 10 -3.47 10.08 -37.15
CA THR A 10 -3.63 11.08 -36.11
C THR A 10 -2.44 10.93 -35.20
N LYS A 11 -1.46 11.85 -35.32
CA LYS A 11 -0.30 11.93 -34.40
C LYS A 11 -0.80 11.76 -32.98
N VAL A 12 -0.16 10.85 -32.23
CA VAL A 12 -0.15 10.93 -30.77
C VAL A 12 0.21 12.37 -30.46
N THR A 13 -0.76 13.14 -29.97
CA THR A 13 -0.49 14.46 -29.44
C THR A 13 0.39 14.18 -28.24
N LYS A 14 1.71 14.24 -28.45
CA LYS A 14 2.66 14.65 -27.43
C LYS A 14 1.92 15.81 -26.74
N VAL A 15 1.48 15.61 -25.50
CA VAL A 15 1.18 16.74 -24.62
C VAL A 15 2.55 17.35 -24.28
N VAL A 16 3.26 17.78 -25.32
CA VAL A 16 4.30 18.77 -25.20
C VAL A 16 3.48 20.03 -25.22
N VAL A 17 3.19 20.49 -24.02
CA VAL A 17 2.87 21.88 -23.80
C VAL A 17 4.09 22.66 -24.28
N THR A 18 4.17 22.96 -25.58
CA THR A 18 5.10 23.95 -26.12
C THR A 18 4.59 25.30 -25.67
N GLN A 19 4.78 25.59 -24.38
CA GLN A 19 4.70 26.92 -23.84
C GLN A 19 6.03 27.59 -24.11
N THR A 20 5.98 28.81 -24.62
CA THR A 20 7.16 29.67 -24.72
C THR A 20 7.76 29.86 -23.32
N GLU A 21 9.08 30.01 -23.21
CA GLU A 21 9.76 30.25 -21.92
C GLU A 21 9.12 31.45 -21.17
N GLU A 22 8.63 32.46 -21.89
CA GLU A 22 7.87 33.58 -21.34
C GLU A 22 6.52 33.21 -20.72
N ALA A 23 5.84 32.17 -21.21
CA ALA A 23 4.57 31.70 -20.66
C ALA A 23 4.77 30.85 -19.40
N ILE A 24 5.87 30.08 -19.33
CA ILE A 24 6.28 29.32 -18.14
C ILE A 24 6.66 30.29 -17.01
N SER A 25 7.39 31.37 -17.33
CA SER A 25 7.82 32.40 -16.38
C SER A 25 6.68 33.18 -15.69
N LYS A 26 5.45 33.12 -16.19
CA LYS A 26 4.30 33.89 -15.66
C LYS A 26 3.29 33.07 -14.87
N ARG A 27 3.44 31.75 -14.81
CA ARG A 27 2.56 30.91 -14.00
C ARG A 27 2.89 31.10 -12.52
N PRO A 28 1.88 31.21 -11.64
CA PRO A 28 2.14 31.17 -10.21
C PRO A 28 2.83 29.83 -9.88
N PRO A 29 3.72 29.80 -8.88
CA PRO A 29 4.32 28.56 -8.40
C PRO A 29 3.23 27.53 -8.09
N TRP A 30 3.50 26.27 -8.43
CA TRP A 30 2.58 25.17 -8.11
C TRP A 30 2.31 25.13 -6.61
N ASP A 31 1.03 24.99 -6.26
CA ASP A 31 0.54 24.94 -4.89
C ASP A 31 -0.25 23.65 -4.67
N ILE A 32 0.28 22.77 -3.83
CA ILE A 32 -0.36 21.51 -3.45
C ILE A 32 -1.76 21.74 -2.83
N TYR A 33 -2.01 22.88 -2.19
CA TYR A 33 -3.32 23.22 -1.62
C TYR A 33 -4.37 23.55 -2.70
N ALA A 34 -3.96 23.79 -3.94
CA ALA A 34 -4.82 24.02 -5.09
C ALA A 34 -4.77 22.87 -6.13
N SER A 35 -4.12 21.75 -5.79
CA SER A 35 -3.92 20.58 -6.66
C SER A 35 -5.03 19.53 -6.53
N VAL A 36 -5.00 18.49 -7.37
CA VAL A 36 -5.84 17.28 -7.23
C VAL A 36 -5.66 16.59 -5.88
N PHE A 37 -4.54 16.81 -5.19
CA PHE A 37 -4.23 16.22 -3.88
C PHE A 37 -4.79 17.03 -2.71
N ALA A 38 -5.26 18.26 -2.94
CA ALA A 38 -5.81 19.16 -1.91
C ALA A 38 -6.84 18.53 -0.95
N PRO A 39 -7.74 17.60 -1.38
CA PRO A 39 -8.69 16.95 -0.49
C PRO A 39 -8.05 16.18 0.68
N ARG A 40 -6.78 15.76 0.56
CA ARG A 40 -6.08 14.98 1.60
C ARG A 40 -6.06 15.66 2.97
N ILE A 41 -6.01 16.99 3.03
CA ILE A 41 -6.09 17.77 4.28
C ILE A 41 -7.39 17.50 5.06
N LYS A 42 -8.48 17.17 4.37
CA LYS A 42 -9.77 16.85 4.99
C LYS A 42 -9.93 15.36 5.24
N GLU A 43 -9.33 14.53 4.39
CA GLU A 43 -9.50 13.08 4.40
C GLU A 43 -8.60 12.37 5.44
N ALA A 44 -7.35 12.83 5.59
CA ALA A 44 -6.36 12.21 6.47
C ALA A 44 -6.56 12.60 7.95
N ASP A 45 -6.31 11.66 8.87
CA ASP A 45 -6.39 11.90 10.32
C ASP A 45 -5.43 13.00 10.80
N CYS A 46 -4.26 13.07 10.16
CA CYS A 46 -3.25 14.08 10.45
C CYS A 46 -3.59 15.47 9.89
N ARG A 47 -4.60 15.58 9.01
CA ARG A 47 -4.97 16.80 8.29
C ARG A 47 -3.79 17.46 7.57
N ALA A 48 -2.93 16.62 7.00
CA ALA A 48 -1.70 17.00 6.32
C ALA A 48 -1.53 16.17 5.05
N PHE A 49 -0.65 16.61 4.15
CA PHE A 49 -0.31 15.86 2.93
C PHE A 49 0.66 14.71 3.19
N TYR A 50 1.32 14.71 4.34
CA TYR A 50 2.35 13.77 4.76
C TYR A 50 2.04 13.24 6.14
N ASP A 51 2.35 11.99 6.37
CA ASP A 51 2.46 11.48 7.73
C ASP A 51 3.71 12.03 8.42
N CYS A 52 3.64 12.13 9.74
CA CYS A 52 4.71 12.73 10.53
C CYS A 52 4.81 12.04 11.89
N SER A 53 5.91 12.29 12.59
CA SER A 53 6.15 11.75 13.93
C SER A 53 5.04 12.08 14.95
N LYS A 54 4.31 13.18 14.75
CA LYS A 54 3.14 13.51 15.58
C LYS A 54 1.95 12.57 15.31
N SER A 55 1.76 12.14 14.06
CA SER A 55 0.77 11.12 13.68
C SER A 55 1.11 9.79 14.37
N GLU A 56 2.36 9.34 14.24
CA GLU A 56 2.86 8.10 14.84
C GLU A 56 2.69 8.09 16.36
N LYS A 57 3.08 9.16 17.06
CA LYS A 57 2.89 9.28 18.52
C LYS A 57 1.41 9.16 18.93
N ARG A 58 0.50 9.68 18.12
CA ARG A 58 -0.95 9.57 18.38
C ARG A 58 -1.46 8.14 18.18
N MET A 59 -1.01 7.46 17.13
CA MET A 59 -1.30 6.04 16.90
C MET A 59 -0.77 5.19 18.06
N PHE A 60 0.52 5.34 18.39
CA PHE A 60 1.15 4.64 19.49
C PHE A 60 0.42 4.85 20.81
N THR A 61 0.01 6.08 21.12
CA THR A 61 -0.73 6.39 22.35
C THR A 61 -2.05 5.62 22.43
N LYS A 62 -2.76 5.42 21.30
CA LYS A 62 -3.99 4.64 21.25
C LYS A 62 -3.73 3.15 21.45
N ASP A 63 -2.71 2.62 20.78
CA ASP A 63 -2.32 1.21 20.89
C ASP A 63 -1.82 0.88 22.30
N TRP A 64 -0.95 1.73 22.84
CA TRP A 64 -0.38 1.58 24.18
C TRP A 64 -1.46 1.66 25.26
N ALA A 65 -2.42 2.57 25.13
CA ALA A 65 -3.55 2.64 26.05
C ALA A 65 -4.36 1.33 26.08
N ARG A 66 -4.57 0.69 24.91
CA ARG A 66 -5.25 -0.63 24.83
C ARG A 66 -4.43 -1.73 25.47
N LEU A 67 -3.11 -1.73 25.23
CA LEU A 67 -2.20 -2.70 25.84
C LEU A 67 -2.20 -2.63 27.36
N LEU A 68 -2.18 -1.42 27.93
CA LEU A 68 -2.18 -1.24 29.38
C LEU A 68 -3.51 -1.63 30.04
N CYS A 69 -4.59 -1.79 29.27
CA CYS A 69 -5.82 -2.39 29.78
C CYS A 69 -5.72 -3.92 29.98
N LYS A 70 -4.74 -4.59 29.36
CA LYS A 70 -4.55 -6.04 29.49
C LYS A 70 -3.80 -6.37 30.78
N SER A 71 -4.50 -6.90 31.77
CA SER A 71 -3.95 -7.18 33.10
C SER A 71 -2.72 -8.09 33.06
N LYS A 72 -2.75 -9.13 32.21
CA LYS A 72 -1.64 -10.09 32.04
C LYS A 72 -0.39 -9.46 31.41
N PHE A 73 -0.58 -8.46 30.54
CA PHE A 73 0.55 -7.75 29.94
C PHE A 73 1.23 -6.87 30.98
N ARG A 74 0.46 -6.08 31.74
CA ARG A 74 1.01 -5.24 32.82
C ARG A 74 1.73 -6.07 33.88
N ALA A 75 1.14 -7.21 34.29
CA ALA A 75 1.77 -8.11 35.27
C ALA A 75 3.10 -8.69 34.76
N MET A 76 3.19 -9.00 33.46
CA MET A 76 4.41 -9.50 32.84
C MET A 76 5.52 -8.44 32.84
N ILE A 77 5.21 -7.20 32.45
CA ILE A 77 6.17 -6.08 32.47
C ILE A 77 6.80 -5.93 33.86
N VAL A 78 5.98 -5.86 34.91
CA VAL A 78 6.48 -5.68 36.29
C VAL A 78 7.33 -6.86 36.75
N LYS A 79 6.93 -8.09 36.39
CA LYS A 79 7.67 -9.30 36.77
C LYS A 79 9.06 -9.37 36.12
N GLU A 80 9.17 -8.90 34.88
CA GLU A 80 10.37 -9.03 34.05
C GLU A 80 11.29 -7.79 34.12
N ASP A 81 11.03 -6.88 35.07
CA ASP A 81 11.79 -5.64 35.28
C ASP A 81 12.50 -5.55 36.64
N ALA A 82 12.71 -6.68 37.31
CA ALA A 82 13.22 -6.74 38.68
C ALA A 82 14.64 -6.19 38.88
N ASP A 83 15.47 -6.15 37.83
CA ASP A 83 16.89 -5.76 37.90
C ASP A 83 17.16 -4.35 37.32
N SER A 84 16.12 -3.61 36.96
CA SER A 84 16.25 -2.32 36.26
C SER A 84 16.61 -1.13 37.17
N GLY A 85 16.44 -1.30 38.48
CA GLY A 85 16.60 -0.23 39.46
C GLY A 85 15.46 0.79 39.49
N ARG A 86 14.38 0.60 38.71
CA ARG A 86 13.15 1.43 38.79
C ARG A 86 12.34 1.07 40.03
N GLU A 87 11.79 2.08 40.69
CA GLU A 87 11.12 1.91 41.99
C GLU A 87 9.64 1.54 41.84
N THR A 88 9.01 1.97 40.75
CA THR A 88 7.57 1.79 40.53
C THR A 88 7.24 1.13 39.19
N ALA A 89 6.10 0.45 39.14
CA ALA A 89 5.59 -0.14 37.90
C ALA A 89 5.32 0.94 36.84
N GLU A 90 4.88 2.12 37.26
CA GLU A 90 4.58 3.26 36.40
C GLU A 90 5.83 3.81 35.72
N GLU A 91 6.97 3.86 36.41
CA GLU A 91 8.27 4.21 35.82
C GLU A 91 8.69 3.20 34.74
N THR A 92 8.55 1.90 35.02
CA THR A 92 8.84 0.84 34.04
C THR A 92 7.94 0.94 32.82
N ILE A 93 6.64 1.13 33.02
CA ILE A 93 5.66 1.27 31.93
C ILE A 93 5.96 2.50 31.07
N ALA A 94 6.32 3.62 31.70
CA ALA A 94 6.68 4.84 30.99
C ALA A 94 7.97 4.67 30.19
N ALA A 95 9.01 4.07 30.79
CA ALA A 95 10.28 3.81 30.13
C ALA A 95 10.14 2.84 28.94
N LEU A 96 9.40 1.74 29.13
CA LEU A 96 9.13 0.79 28.05
C LEU A 96 8.29 1.42 26.94
N GLY A 97 7.31 2.26 27.32
CA GLY A 97 6.52 3.03 26.38
C GLY A 97 7.37 3.97 25.53
N ALA A 98 8.41 4.60 26.11
CA ALA A 98 9.35 5.44 25.36
C ALA A 98 10.15 4.62 24.35
N VAL A 99 10.72 3.47 24.76
CA VAL A 99 11.45 2.56 23.86
C VAL A 99 10.60 2.14 22.66
N MET A 100 9.35 1.74 22.92
CA MET A 100 8.43 1.33 21.85
C MET A 100 8.00 2.52 20.98
N SER A 101 7.77 3.69 21.58
CA SER A 101 7.39 4.90 20.83
C SER A 101 8.48 5.38 19.89
N ASP A 102 9.76 5.29 20.29
CA ASP A 102 10.89 5.77 19.49
C ASP A 102 11.11 4.90 18.24
N SER A 103 10.73 3.63 18.31
CA SER A 103 10.84 2.67 17.21
C SER A 103 9.53 2.46 16.44
N TYR A 104 8.46 3.16 16.82
CA TYR A 104 7.10 2.85 16.38
C TYR A 104 6.91 2.95 14.86
N GLY A 105 7.46 4.00 14.21
CA GLY A 105 7.33 4.18 12.76
C GLY A 105 7.87 2.98 11.98
N MET A 106 9.10 2.54 12.28
CA MET A 106 9.71 1.37 11.65
C MET A 106 8.90 0.09 11.91
N LEU A 107 8.44 -0.11 13.16
CA LEU A 107 7.65 -1.29 13.51
C LEU A 107 6.28 -1.28 12.81
N TYR A 108 5.69 -0.11 12.60
CA TYR A 108 4.44 0.04 11.86
C TYR A 108 4.59 -0.28 10.37
N GLU A 109 5.65 0.20 9.71
CA GLU A 109 5.93 -0.13 8.31
C GLU A 109 6.17 -1.64 8.13
N ALA A 110 6.91 -2.25 9.06
CA ALA A 110 7.07 -3.71 9.11
C ALA A 110 5.72 -4.44 9.23
N PHE A 111 4.89 -4.00 10.17
CA PHE A 111 3.54 -4.57 10.36
C PHE A 111 2.71 -4.50 9.08
N CYS A 112 2.65 -3.31 8.45
CA CYS A 112 1.91 -3.09 7.20
C CYS A 112 2.43 -3.97 6.05
N TYR A 113 3.75 -4.10 5.92
CA TYR A 113 4.37 -4.95 4.91
C TYR A 113 3.97 -6.41 5.08
N PHE A 114 4.22 -6.99 6.26
CA PHE A 114 3.96 -8.41 6.51
C PHE A 114 2.46 -8.74 6.47
N ALA A 115 1.58 -7.87 6.99
CA ALA A 115 0.13 -8.07 6.95
C ALA A 115 -0.38 -8.19 5.50
N ALA A 116 0.12 -7.35 4.61
CA ALA A 116 -0.30 -7.33 3.22
C ALA A 116 0.29 -8.47 2.36
N LEU A 117 1.32 -9.17 2.83
CA LEU A 117 1.79 -10.40 2.17
C LEU A 117 0.83 -11.58 2.37
N GLY A 118 -0.03 -11.50 3.38
CA GLY A 118 -0.98 -12.56 3.69
C GLY A 118 -2.12 -12.70 2.70
N ASN A 119 -2.83 -13.82 2.82
CA ASN A 119 -4.07 -14.09 2.08
C ASN A 119 -5.33 -13.83 2.92
N GLY A 120 -5.18 -13.51 4.20
CA GLY A 120 -6.26 -13.17 5.12
C GLY A 120 -6.55 -11.66 5.16
N GLY A 121 -6.67 -11.10 6.36
CA GLY A 121 -6.91 -9.66 6.56
C GLY A 121 -5.69 -8.83 6.16
N ASP A 122 -5.86 -7.88 5.24
CA ASP A 122 -4.74 -7.08 4.69
C ASP A 122 -4.07 -6.15 5.72
N PHE A 123 -4.64 -6.02 6.92
CA PHE A 123 -4.19 -5.14 8.00
C PHE A 123 -4.14 -5.83 9.37
N SER A 124 -4.00 -7.16 9.37
CA SER A 124 -3.70 -7.96 10.55
C SER A 124 -2.72 -9.07 10.19
N LEU A 125 -1.94 -9.53 11.16
CA LEU A 125 -1.00 -10.63 10.97
C LEU A 125 -1.67 -11.94 11.36
N GLN A 126 -2.00 -12.82 10.40
CA GLN A 126 -2.32 -14.19 10.78
C GLN A 126 -1.04 -14.92 11.19
N LEU A 127 -1.18 -16.14 11.70
CA LEU A 127 -0.03 -16.88 12.22
C LEU A 127 1.07 -17.06 11.17
N ASN A 128 0.72 -17.29 9.89
CA ASN A 128 1.70 -17.47 8.82
C ASN A 128 2.50 -16.19 8.57
N GLU A 129 1.86 -15.02 8.47
CA GLU A 129 2.55 -13.75 8.26
C GLU A 129 3.39 -13.37 9.47
N TYR A 130 2.89 -13.64 10.67
CA TYR A 130 3.65 -13.49 11.91
C TYR A 130 4.90 -14.38 11.92
N SER A 131 4.79 -15.67 11.59
CA SER A 131 5.93 -16.59 11.51
C SER A 131 6.95 -16.15 10.46
N ASN A 132 6.50 -15.66 9.30
CA ASN A 132 7.40 -15.10 8.28
C ASN A 132 8.15 -13.88 8.81
N LEU A 133 7.46 -12.96 9.52
CA LEU A 133 8.11 -11.81 10.17
C LEU A 133 9.18 -12.29 11.16
N MET A 134 8.87 -13.29 11.99
CA MET A 134 9.81 -13.84 12.96
C MET A 134 11.05 -14.39 12.27
N ASP A 135 10.86 -15.23 11.25
CA ASP A 135 11.93 -15.88 10.51
C ASP A 135 12.80 -14.86 9.75
N ASP A 136 12.18 -13.94 9.00
CA ASP A 136 12.89 -12.91 8.22
C ASP A 136 13.70 -11.98 9.12
N CYS A 137 13.21 -11.67 10.33
CA CYS A 137 13.93 -10.85 11.31
C CYS A 137 14.96 -11.63 12.15
N GLY A 138 15.12 -12.95 11.96
CA GLY A 138 16.06 -13.77 12.73
C GLY A 138 15.70 -13.93 14.22
N ILE A 139 14.40 -13.89 14.55
CA ILE A 139 13.88 -13.94 15.92
C ILE A 139 13.88 -15.36 16.55
N PRO A 140 13.65 -16.46 15.81
CA PRO A 140 13.73 -17.79 16.42
C PRO A 140 15.15 -18.15 16.85
N LEU A 141 15.25 -18.81 18.01
CA LEU A 141 16.46 -19.46 18.51
C LEU A 141 16.18 -20.98 18.63
N PRO A 142 16.67 -21.83 17.71
CA PRO A 142 16.32 -23.26 17.68
C PRO A 142 16.55 -24.01 18.99
N GLU A 143 17.64 -23.69 19.70
CA GLU A 143 18.03 -24.34 20.96
C GLU A 143 17.51 -23.63 22.21
N SER A 144 16.71 -22.57 22.06
CA SER A 144 16.15 -21.84 23.21
C SER A 144 14.98 -22.61 23.82
N GLU A 145 14.91 -22.60 25.16
CA GLU A 145 13.75 -23.11 25.90
C GLU A 145 12.51 -22.21 25.76
N PHE A 146 12.70 -20.93 25.45
CA PHE A 146 11.65 -19.92 25.52
C PHE A 146 11.39 -19.17 24.20
N CYS A 147 12.25 -19.33 23.20
CA CYS A 147 12.23 -18.53 21.98
C CYS A 147 12.46 -19.37 20.70
N LYS A 148 12.06 -20.65 20.69
CA LYS A 148 11.96 -21.41 19.43
C LYS A 148 10.62 -21.13 18.74
N ARG A 149 10.44 -21.59 17.49
CA ARG A 149 9.22 -21.31 16.71
C ARG A 149 7.91 -21.62 17.45
N SER A 150 7.81 -22.78 18.12
CA SER A 150 6.61 -23.14 18.89
C SER A 150 6.32 -22.19 20.06
N ASP A 151 7.37 -21.59 20.64
CA ASP A 151 7.22 -20.63 21.73
C ASP A 151 6.73 -19.29 21.17
N LEU A 152 7.18 -18.90 19.98
CA LEU A 152 6.68 -17.72 19.27
C LEU A 152 5.20 -17.90 18.86
N ASP A 153 4.81 -19.09 18.39
CA ASP A 153 3.40 -19.42 18.13
C ASP A 153 2.55 -19.32 19.42
N THR A 154 3.12 -19.76 20.56
CA THR A 154 2.48 -19.62 21.87
C THR A 154 2.34 -18.15 22.27
N ILE A 155 3.33 -17.31 21.98
CA ILE A 155 3.26 -15.86 22.19
C ILE A 155 2.15 -15.26 21.35
N PHE A 156 2.04 -15.60 20.06
CA PHE A 156 0.96 -15.16 19.18
C PHE A 156 -0.43 -15.46 19.79
N ILE A 157 -0.65 -16.70 20.24
CA ILE A 157 -1.91 -17.12 20.88
C ILE A 157 -2.17 -16.31 22.16
N ALA A 158 -1.14 -16.09 22.97
CA ALA A 158 -1.25 -15.34 24.21
C ALA A 158 -1.58 -13.85 23.96
N THR A 159 -1.05 -13.25 22.89
CA THR A 159 -1.29 -11.85 22.55
C THR A 159 -2.64 -11.63 21.90
N ASN A 160 -3.15 -12.56 21.10
CA ASN A 160 -4.49 -12.46 20.51
C ASN A 160 -5.62 -12.74 21.54
N TYR A 161 -5.28 -13.21 22.74
CA TYR A 161 -6.27 -13.44 23.79
C TYR A 161 -6.97 -12.15 24.24
N LYS A 162 -8.30 -12.13 24.13
CA LYS A 162 -9.20 -11.06 24.57
C LYS A 162 -9.72 -11.34 25.97
N GLU A 163 -9.37 -10.48 26.94
CA GLU A 163 -9.82 -10.61 28.34
C GLU A 163 -11.34 -10.43 28.48
N ASP A 164 -11.92 -9.45 27.78
CA ASP A 164 -13.38 -9.27 27.68
C ASP A 164 -13.85 -9.34 26.22
N ARG A 165 -14.56 -10.43 25.90
CA ARG A 165 -15.09 -10.70 24.56
C ARG A 165 -16.40 -9.96 24.25
N ASN A 166 -17.00 -9.27 25.22
CA ASN A 166 -18.31 -8.64 25.03
C ASN A 166 -18.22 -7.22 24.47
N THR A 167 -17.03 -6.61 24.50
CA THR A 167 -16.82 -5.25 24.01
C THR A 167 -17.01 -5.16 22.48
N VAL A 168 -17.36 -3.96 21.99
CA VAL A 168 -17.45 -3.71 20.54
C VAL A 168 -16.10 -3.93 19.87
N GLU A 169 -15.02 -3.47 20.51
CA GLU A 169 -13.64 -3.65 20.03
C GLU A 169 -13.27 -5.13 19.91
N ALA A 170 -13.62 -5.97 20.90
CA ALA A 170 -13.33 -7.40 20.86
C ALA A 170 -14.05 -8.15 19.73
N LYS A 171 -15.23 -7.66 19.32
CA LYS A 171 -16.01 -8.22 18.19
C LYS A 171 -15.47 -7.80 16.83
N LEU A 172 -14.80 -6.66 16.76
CA LEU A 172 -14.18 -6.15 15.54
C LEU A 172 -12.77 -6.70 15.32
N ASN A 173 -12.05 -6.96 16.42
CA ASN A 173 -10.78 -7.66 16.38
C ASN A 173 -11.01 -9.12 15.99
N ASP A 174 -10.18 -9.69 15.12
CA ASP A 174 -10.30 -11.09 14.69
C ASP A 174 -9.67 -12.05 15.73
N ASP A 175 -10.16 -13.29 15.79
CA ASP A 175 -9.69 -14.31 16.77
C ASP A 175 -8.49 -15.13 16.22
N ASN A 176 -8.05 -14.87 14.98
CA ASN A 176 -7.00 -15.65 14.31
C ASN A 176 -5.87 -14.79 13.74
N SER A 177 -5.85 -13.49 14.06
CA SER A 177 -4.85 -12.56 13.56
C SER A 177 -4.58 -11.42 14.53
N LEU A 178 -3.33 -10.96 14.59
CA LEU A 178 -2.92 -9.84 15.43
C LEU A 178 -3.17 -8.52 14.71
N ILE A 179 -3.92 -7.64 15.36
CA ILE A 179 -3.97 -6.21 15.00
C ILE A 179 -2.79 -5.45 15.60
N ARG A 180 -2.59 -4.19 15.19
CA ARG A 180 -1.34 -3.45 15.44
C ARG A 180 -0.91 -3.42 16.91
N PHE A 181 -1.83 -3.16 17.84
CA PHE A 181 -1.45 -3.14 19.26
C PHE A 181 -1.04 -4.53 19.78
N GLU A 182 -1.67 -5.61 19.31
CA GLU A 182 -1.33 -6.98 19.73
C GLU A 182 0.03 -7.40 19.18
N TYR A 183 0.39 -6.94 17.97
CA TYR A 183 1.74 -7.07 17.43
C TYR A 183 2.78 -6.35 18.32
N ILE A 184 2.51 -5.13 18.76
CA ILE A 184 3.37 -4.40 19.73
C ILE A 184 3.52 -5.20 21.04
N GLU A 185 2.45 -5.83 21.54
CA GLU A 185 2.53 -6.75 22.69
C GLU A 185 3.48 -7.93 22.44
N ALA A 186 3.35 -8.55 21.27
CA ALA A 186 4.10 -9.73 20.90
C ALA A 186 5.60 -9.42 20.90
N LEU A 187 6.02 -8.28 20.34
CA LEU A 187 7.42 -7.88 20.34
C LEU A 187 8.01 -7.75 21.76
N VAL A 188 7.28 -7.16 22.70
CA VAL A 188 7.74 -7.05 24.10
C VAL A 188 7.85 -8.44 24.74
N ARG A 189 6.88 -9.33 24.50
CA ARG A 189 6.91 -10.71 25.01
C ARG A 189 8.06 -11.52 24.40
N ILE A 190 8.33 -11.34 23.11
CA ILE A 190 9.46 -11.94 22.41
C ILE A 190 10.77 -11.45 23.02
N ALA A 191 10.90 -10.15 23.32
CA ALA A 191 12.11 -9.61 23.89
C ALA A 191 12.44 -10.25 25.24
N VAL A 192 11.44 -10.38 26.11
CA VAL A 192 11.54 -11.11 27.38
C VAL A 192 11.94 -12.57 27.16
N ALA A 193 11.24 -13.27 26.27
CA ALA A 193 11.53 -14.67 25.97
C ALA A 193 12.95 -14.86 25.44
N ARG A 194 13.39 -14.03 24.50
CA ARG A 194 14.68 -14.11 23.81
C ARG A 194 15.86 -13.68 24.68
N PHE A 195 15.67 -12.73 25.59
CA PHE A 195 16.75 -12.17 26.40
C PHE A 195 16.61 -12.50 27.89
N THR A 196 15.63 -11.94 28.60
CA THR A 196 15.55 -12.05 30.07
C THR A 196 15.42 -13.49 30.55
N ARG A 197 14.82 -14.38 29.73
CA ARG A 197 14.64 -15.80 30.08
C ARG A 197 15.65 -16.74 29.44
N THR A 198 16.16 -16.42 28.26
CA THR A 198 17.04 -17.33 27.51
C THR A 198 18.52 -17.07 27.77
N VAL A 199 18.94 -15.82 27.93
CA VAL A 199 20.38 -15.47 27.99
C VAL A 199 20.86 -15.49 29.45
N PRO A 200 21.75 -16.42 29.85
CA PRO A 200 22.26 -16.46 31.22
C PRO A 200 22.99 -15.16 31.58
N GLY A 201 22.65 -14.60 32.74
CA GLY A 201 23.25 -13.36 33.24
C GLY A 201 22.73 -12.07 32.58
N PHE A 202 21.77 -12.16 31.64
CA PHE A 202 21.07 -10.97 31.16
C PHE A 202 20.14 -10.44 32.26
N PRO A 203 20.15 -9.13 32.57
CA PRO A 203 19.32 -8.57 33.64
C PRO A 203 17.83 -8.69 33.30
N LYS A 204 16.99 -8.88 34.32
CA LYS A 204 15.54 -8.69 34.20
C LYS A 204 15.22 -7.20 34.08
N ASP A 205 15.50 -6.65 32.91
CA ASP A 205 15.13 -5.31 32.49
C ASP A 205 14.39 -5.42 31.16
N VAL A 206 13.07 -5.23 31.20
CA VAL A 206 12.21 -5.39 30.02
C VAL A 206 12.47 -4.30 28.98
N CYS A 207 12.86 -3.10 29.40
CA CYS A 207 13.21 -2.00 28.52
C CYS A 207 14.49 -2.32 27.76
N LEU A 208 15.52 -2.80 28.45
CA LEU A 208 16.78 -3.20 27.84
C LEU A 208 16.58 -4.35 26.85
N ALA A 209 15.85 -5.39 27.25
CA ALA A 209 15.53 -6.53 26.38
C ALA A 209 14.79 -6.08 25.12
N THR A 210 13.79 -5.21 25.27
CA THR A 210 12.97 -4.72 24.15
C THR A 210 13.79 -3.85 23.20
N ASN A 211 14.58 -2.91 23.74
CA ASN A 211 15.46 -2.09 22.92
C ASN A 211 16.48 -2.95 22.16
N LYS A 212 17.04 -3.98 22.82
CA LYS A 212 17.99 -4.92 22.21
C LYS A 212 17.34 -5.75 21.11
N LEU A 213 16.12 -6.26 21.31
CA LEU A 213 15.38 -6.97 20.26
C LEU A 213 15.20 -6.08 19.02
N ILE A 214 14.76 -4.84 19.21
CA ILE A 214 14.46 -3.95 18.09
C ILE A 214 15.75 -3.55 17.35
N THR A 215 16.74 -3.05 18.08
CA THR A 215 17.93 -2.41 17.47
C THR A 215 18.99 -3.42 16.98
N GLU A 216 19.12 -4.57 17.63
CA GLU A 216 20.18 -5.55 17.30
C GLU A 216 19.65 -6.80 16.58
N VAL A 217 18.33 -7.05 16.58
CA VAL A 217 17.74 -8.23 15.93
C VAL A 217 16.82 -7.82 14.79
N ILE A 218 15.77 -7.05 15.06
CA ILE A 218 14.76 -6.73 14.04
C ILE A 218 15.33 -5.77 12.99
N GLN A 219 15.84 -4.62 13.40
CA GLN A 219 16.29 -3.57 12.48
C GLN A 219 17.38 -4.05 11.50
N PRO A 220 18.42 -4.81 11.92
CA PRO A 220 19.46 -5.27 10.99
C PRO A 220 19.01 -6.37 10.01
N ASN A 221 17.97 -7.14 10.35
CA ASN A 221 17.48 -8.26 9.54
C ASN A 221 16.20 -7.93 8.76
N MET A 222 15.61 -6.76 8.98
CA MET A 222 14.38 -6.33 8.33
C MET A 222 14.53 -6.27 6.79
N PRO A 223 13.57 -6.85 6.03
CA PRO A 223 13.58 -6.73 4.58
C PRO A 223 13.57 -5.25 4.14
N PRO A 224 14.32 -4.88 3.09
CA PRO A 224 14.30 -3.51 2.55
C PRO A 224 12.91 -2.97 2.25
N GLU A 225 12.01 -3.82 1.74
CA GLU A 225 10.63 -3.49 1.40
C GLU A 225 9.79 -3.13 2.61
N ALA A 226 10.12 -3.67 3.78
CA ALA A 226 9.44 -3.38 5.04
C ALA A 226 9.94 -2.06 5.68
N CYS A 227 11.03 -1.48 5.17
CA CYS A 227 11.66 -0.25 5.65
C CYS A 227 11.29 1.00 4.84
N VAL A 228 10.39 0.89 3.86
CA VAL A 228 10.09 1.98 2.93
C VAL A 228 9.31 3.10 3.64
N ASP A 229 9.90 4.30 3.77
CA ASP A 229 9.15 5.49 4.18
C ASP A 229 8.22 5.95 3.04
N SER A 230 6.92 5.75 3.25
CA SER A 230 5.89 6.12 2.28
C SER A 230 5.94 7.60 1.87
N ASN A 231 6.39 8.51 2.75
CA ASN A 231 6.50 9.94 2.44
C ASN A 231 7.64 10.26 1.46
N VAL A 232 8.67 9.42 1.33
CA VAL A 232 9.76 9.63 0.37
C VAL A 232 9.19 9.64 -1.05
N PHE A 233 8.29 8.71 -1.36
CA PHE A 233 7.60 8.68 -2.65
C PHE A 233 6.78 9.94 -2.89
N LEU A 234 6.04 10.40 -1.86
CA LEU A 234 5.23 11.61 -1.95
C LEU A 234 6.07 12.86 -2.25
N ARG A 235 7.15 13.07 -1.49
CA ARG A 235 8.02 14.25 -1.60
C ARG A 235 8.83 14.27 -2.88
N ASN A 236 9.31 13.11 -3.31
CA ASN A 236 10.33 13.02 -4.35
C ASN A 236 9.79 12.58 -5.71
N ARG A 237 8.54 12.08 -5.77
CA ARG A 237 7.95 11.56 -7.02
C ARG A 237 6.54 12.04 -7.29
N LEU A 238 5.63 12.04 -6.30
CA LEU A 238 4.20 12.26 -6.55
C LEU A 238 3.78 13.73 -6.53
N TYR A 239 4.15 14.48 -5.50
CA TYR A 239 3.68 15.86 -5.30
C TYR A 239 4.50 16.86 -6.11
N PHE A 240 4.27 16.83 -7.42
CA PHE A 240 4.89 17.70 -8.42
C PHE A 240 3.82 18.25 -9.38
N GLU A 241 4.07 19.43 -9.94
CA GLU A 241 3.14 20.10 -10.87
C GLU A 241 2.77 19.20 -12.05
N GLU A 242 3.74 18.46 -12.60
CA GLU A 242 3.52 17.62 -13.77
C GLU A 242 2.59 16.43 -13.47
N MET A 243 2.65 15.88 -12.25
CA MET A 243 1.72 14.84 -11.80
C MET A 243 0.32 15.41 -11.58
N ASP A 244 0.22 16.59 -10.98
CA ASP A 244 -1.05 17.30 -10.79
C ASP A 244 -1.73 17.60 -12.13
N VAL A 245 -0.99 18.21 -13.07
CA VAL A 245 -1.48 18.51 -14.43
C VAL A 245 -1.91 17.23 -15.16
N LEU A 246 -1.15 16.14 -15.06
CA LEU A 246 -1.49 14.86 -15.68
C LEU A 246 -2.81 14.30 -15.11
N TYR A 247 -2.93 14.25 -13.78
CA TYR A 247 -4.13 13.73 -13.14
C TYR A 247 -5.35 14.63 -13.32
N GLU A 248 -5.18 15.96 -13.30
CA GLU A 248 -6.24 16.92 -13.59
C GLU A 248 -6.78 16.73 -15.02
N GLY A 249 -5.89 16.50 -15.99
CA GLY A 249 -6.25 16.23 -17.38
C GLY A 249 -7.13 14.99 -17.57
N HIS A 250 -6.97 13.97 -16.71
CA HIS A 250 -7.73 12.72 -16.74
C HIS A 250 -8.76 12.58 -15.61
N LEU A 251 -9.00 13.66 -14.84
CA LEU A 251 -9.74 13.59 -13.57
C LEU A 251 -11.14 13.01 -13.74
N LYS A 252 -11.79 13.32 -14.86
CA LYS A 252 -13.15 12.86 -15.20
C LYS A 252 -13.21 11.33 -15.32
N VAL A 253 -12.27 10.72 -16.05
CA VAL A 253 -12.20 9.25 -16.19
C VAL A 253 -11.67 8.60 -14.92
N LEU A 254 -10.67 9.18 -14.27
CA LEU A 254 -10.15 8.66 -12.99
C LEU A 254 -11.24 8.56 -11.92
N LYS A 255 -12.09 9.59 -11.79
CA LYS A 255 -13.26 9.55 -10.89
C LYS A 255 -14.30 8.52 -11.32
N ALA A 256 -14.50 8.30 -12.62
CA ALA A 256 -15.42 7.28 -13.13
C ALA A 256 -14.92 5.86 -12.84
N ILE A 257 -13.62 5.60 -13.06
CA ILE A 257 -12.96 4.33 -12.69
C ILE A 257 -13.07 4.12 -11.18
N TYR A 258 -12.68 5.13 -10.38
CA TYR A 258 -12.79 5.05 -8.94
C TYR A 258 -14.21 4.74 -8.51
N SER A 259 -15.21 5.46 -9.06
CA SER A 259 -16.62 5.20 -8.75
C SER A 259 -16.99 3.76 -9.05
N ARG A 260 -16.69 3.28 -10.27
CA ARG A 260 -17.06 1.97 -10.79
C ARG A 260 -16.56 0.80 -9.95
N TYR A 261 -15.36 0.91 -9.40
CA TYR A 261 -14.75 -0.20 -8.67
C TYR A 261 -15.15 -0.27 -7.20
N ARG A 262 -15.73 0.77 -6.59
CA ARG A 262 -16.20 0.69 -5.19
C ARG A 262 -17.24 -0.42 -4.99
N THR A 263 -17.06 -1.22 -3.95
CA THR A 263 -17.84 -2.43 -3.65
C THR A 263 -19.35 -2.21 -3.74
N ARG A 264 -20.06 -3.27 -4.13
CA ARG A 264 -21.52 -3.31 -4.30
C ARG A 264 -22.25 -2.95 -3.00
N ARG A 265 -23.49 -2.47 -3.13
CA ARG A 265 -24.45 -2.53 -2.01
C ARG A 265 -24.60 -3.98 -1.59
N SER A 266 -24.52 -4.27 -0.28
CA SER A 266 -24.93 -5.58 0.24
C SER A 266 -26.35 -5.89 -0.26
N ARG A 267 -26.70 -7.17 -0.46
CA ARG A 267 -27.99 -7.63 -1.04
C ARG A 267 -29.27 -7.09 -0.33
N GLY A 268 -29.14 -6.31 0.75
CA GLY A 268 -30.20 -5.64 1.49
C GLY A 268 -30.32 -4.11 1.31
N GLY A 269 -29.74 -3.49 0.27
CA GLY A 269 -30.07 -2.09 -0.09
C GLY A 269 -29.35 -0.98 0.71
N GLY A 270 -28.18 -1.26 1.30
CA GLY A 270 -27.37 -0.25 2.00
C GLY A 270 -26.69 0.77 1.07
N GLN A 271 -26.21 1.89 1.63
CA GLN A 271 -25.39 2.85 0.86
C GLN A 271 -24.11 2.17 0.35
N ARG A 272 -23.73 2.49 -0.88
CA ARG A 272 -22.47 2.02 -1.48
C ARG A 272 -21.29 2.59 -0.69
N ASN A 273 -20.23 1.79 -0.52
CA ASN A 273 -19.00 2.31 0.06
C ASN A 273 -18.49 3.50 -0.78
N LYS A 274 -18.07 4.57 -0.12
CA LYS A 274 -17.53 5.76 -0.78
C LYS A 274 -16.06 5.59 -1.17
N GLN A 275 -15.41 4.55 -0.64
CA GLN A 275 -14.00 4.25 -0.77
C GLN A 275 -13.76 2.89 -1.44
N ILE A 276 -12.58 2.71 -2.02
CA ILE A 276 -12.17 1.45 -2.69
C ILE A 276 -11.53 0.54 -1.66
N LYS A 277 -12.02 -0.69 -1.52
CA LYS A 277 -11.37 -1.72 -0.70
C LYS A 277 -10.26 -2.44 -1.47
N MET A 278 -9.40 -3.18 -0.78
CA MET A 278 -8.30 -3.94 -1.40
C MET A 278 -8.80 -4.85 -2.53
N GLU A 279 -9.88 -5.61 -2.29
CA GLU A 279 -10.48 -6.50 -3.29
C GLU A 279 -10.89 -5.77 -4.58
N ASP A 280 -11.38 -4.54 -4.46
CA ASP A 280 -11.84 -3.73 -5.58
C ASP A 280 -10.66 -3.14 -6.36
N TRP A 281 -9.61 -2.72 -5.66
CA TRP A 281 -8.34 -2.29 -6.24
C TRP A 281 -7.68 -3.44 -7.03
N MET A 282 -7.59 -4.62 -6.42
CA MET A 282 -7.03 -5.80 -7.06
C MET A 282 -7.84 -6.21 -8.29
N ARG A 283 -9.18 -6.18 -8.20
CA ARG A 283 -10.06 -6.45 -9.35
C ARG A 283 -9.86 -5.44 -10.48
N MET A 284 -9.68 -4.16 -10.19
CA MET A 284 -9.39 -3.15 -11.22
C MET A 284 -8.10 -3.47 -11.97
N LEU A 285 -7.04 -3.82 -11.26
CA LEU A 285 -5.76 -4.16 -11.87
C LEU A 285 -5.84 -5.48 -12.66
N ASP A 286 -6.61 -6.46 -12.20
CA ASP A 286 -6.87 -7.71 -12.94
C ASP A 286 -7.74 -7.49 -14.19
N ASP A 287 -8.79 -6.67 -14.13
CA ASP A 287 -9.59 -6.28 -15.29
C ASP A 287 -8.76 -5.54 -16.34
N ALA A 288 -7.77 -4.77 -15.89
CA ALA A 288 -6.77 -4.12 -16.72
C ALA A 288 -5.60 -5.04 -17.12
N GLY A 289 -5.58 -6.32 -16.72
CA GLY A 289 -4.52 -7.28 -17.03
C GLY A 289 -3.12 -6.83 -16.58
N PHE A 290 -3.02 -6.02 -15.51
CA PHE A 290 -1.74 -5.52 -14.99
C PHE A 290 -1.05 -6.50 -14.07
N ILE A 291 -1.78 -7.44 -13.48
CA ILE A 291 -1.20 -8.50 -12.67
C ILE A 291 -0.57 -9.54 -13.60
N ASP A 292 0.77 -9.58 -13.60
CA ASP A 292 1.57 -10.50 -14.40
C ASP A 292 2.88 -10.86 -13.68
N ASP A 293 3.76 -11.61 -14.36
CA ASP A 293 5.02 -12.08 -13.79
C ASP A 293 5.97 -10.94 -13.38
N GLN A 294 5.85 -9.75 -13.97
CA GLN A 294 6.66 -8.58 -13.63
C GLN A 294 6.00 -7.70 -12.56
N PHE A 295 4.68 -7.64 -12.54
CA PHE A 295 3.90 -6.91 -11.53
C PHE A 295 2.96 -7.87 -10.79
N ALA A 296 3.57 -8.69 -9.94
CA ALA A 296 2.88 -9.70 -9.16
C ALA A 296 1.90 -9.10 -8.14
N LEU A 297 0.95 -9.93 -7.68
CA LEU A 297 -0.09 -9.60 -6.69
C LEU A 297 0.46 -8.84 -5.46
N ARG A 298 1.64 -9.23 -4.95
CA ARG A 298 2.28 -8.57 -3.81
C ARG A 298 2.55 -7.08 -4.05
N TYR A 299 2.98 -6.70 -5.25
CA TYR A 299 3.30 -5.31 -5.57
C TYR A 299 2.04 -4.47 -5.71
N ALA A 300 0.98 -5.06 -6.27
CA ALA A 300 -0.33 -4.44 -6.32
C ALA A 300 -0.89 -4.18 -4.90
N LYS A 301 -0.78 -5.14 -3.98
CA LYS A 301 -1.17 -4.97 -2.57
C LYS A 301 -0.33 -3.89 -1.88
N MET A 302 0.98 -3.87 -2.09
CA MET A 302 1.87 -2.84 -1.55
C MET A 302 1.52 -1.43 -2.03
N CYS A 303 1.16 -1.25 -3.30
CA CYS A 303 0.69 0.04 -3.81
C CYS A 303 -0.54 0.55 -3.06
N PHE A 304 -1.46 -0.34 -2.68
CA PHE A 304 -2.62 0.00 -1.87
C PHE A 304 -2.22 0.36 -0.44
N VAL A 305 -1.41 -0.47 0.21
CA VAL A 305 -1.02 -0.27 1.61
C VAL A 305 -0.25 1.04 1.80
N TRP A 306 0.74 1.30 0.94
CA TRP A 306 1.54 2.52 0.96
C TRP A 306 0.82 3.75 0.41
N GLY A 307 -0.28 3.58 -0.32
CA GLY A 307 -1.08 4.70 -0.82
C GLY A 307 -1.95 5.37 0.25
N ARG A 308 -2.10 4.74 1.43
CA ARG A 308 -2.92 5.23 2.53
C ARG A 308 -2.13 6.11 3.48
N MET A 309 -2.85 7.04 4.09
CA MET A 309 -2.39 7.79 5.26
C MET A 309 -2.60 7.00 6.56
N HIS A 310 -1.83 7.33 7.59
CA HIS A 310 -1.95 6.72 8.91
C HIS A 310 -3.36 6.87 9.51
N VAL A 311 -3.90 5.76 10.00
CA VAL A 311 -5.16 5.71 10.76
C VAL A 311 -4.84 5.61 12.26
N PHE A 312 -5.26 6.62 13.02
CA PHE A 312 -4.89 6.74 14.44
C PHE A 312 -5.51 5.64 15.30
N ASP A 313 -6.75 5.26 15.01
CA ASP A 313 -7.52 4.31 15.80
C ASP A 313 -8.16 3.26 14.89
N GLU A 314 -7.45 2.14 14.68
CA GLU A 314 -7.81 1.09 13.73
C GLU A 314 -9.22 0.56 13.99
N LEU A 315 -9.53 0.19 15.24
CA LEU A 315 -10.81 -0.41 15.60
C LEU A 315 -12.00 0.56 15.48
N LYS A 316 -11.77 1.87 15.61
CA LYS A 316 -12.84 2.88 15.39
C LYS A 316 -12.98 3.30 13.94
N SER A 317 -11.98 3.03 13.11
CA SER A 317 -11.86 3.55 11.75
C SER A 317 -11.48 2.45 10.76
N ILE A 318 -12.00 1.22 10.97
CA ILE A 318 -11.70 0.05 10.14
C ILE A 318 -12.00 0.34 8.68
N ASP A 319 -13.14 0.98 8.37
CA ASP A 319 -13.47 1.31 6.99
C ASP A 319 -12.41 2.19 6.32
N ARG A 320 -11.77 3.11 7.05
CA ARG A 320 -10.68 3.95 6.50
C ARG A 320 -9.36 3.20 6.44
N LEU A 321 -9.12 2.29 7.38
CA LEU A 321 -7.97 1.40 7.33
C LEU A 321 -8.08 0.51 6.08
N GLU A 322 -9.22 -0.11 5.84
CA GLU A 322 -9.40 -1.08 4.77
C GLU A 322 -9.71 -0.47 3.39
N SER A 323 -9.57 0.84 3.22
CA SER A 323 -9.97 1.49 1.98
C SER A 323 -9.08 2.67 1.57
N LEU A 324 -9.11 2.99 0.28
CA LEU A 324 -8.50 4.18 -0.31
C LEU A 324 -9.56 5.26 -0.47
N THR A 325 -9.25 6.47 -0.03
CA THR A 325 -9.93 7.67 -0.52
C THR A 325 -9.61 7.89 -2.00
N PHE A 326 -10.21 8.91 -2.62
CA PHE A 326 -9.85 9.24 -4.00
C PHE A 326 -8.39 9.69 -4.12
N VAL A 327 -7.88 10.46 -3.15
CA VAL A 327 -6.48 10.89 -3.18
C VAL A 327 -5.53 9.72 -2.94
N ASP A 328 -5.86 8.81 -2.01
CA ASP A 328 -5.08 7.59 -1.78
C ASP A 328 -5.07 6.67 -3.02
N PHE A 329 -6.18 6.63 -3.77
CA PHE A 329 -6.26 5.93 -5.04
C PHE A 329 -5.35 6.55 -6.11
N LEU A 330 -5.27 7.87 -6.22
CA LEU A 330 -4.33 8.55 -7.13
C LEU A 330 -2.87 8.25 -6.75
N GLU A 331 -2.56 8.19 -5.47
CA GLU A 331 -1.24 7.79 -5.00
C GLU A 331 -0.94 6.32 -5.33
N ALA A 332 -1.87 5.40 -5.06
CA ALA A 332 -1.71 3.98 -5.38
C ALA A 332 -1.51 3.75 -6.89
N LEU A 333 -2.21 4.50 -7.76
CA LEU A 333 -1.97 4.50 -9.21
C LEU A 333 -0.56 5.00 -9.55
N GLY A 334 -0.07 6.05 -8.87
CA GLY A 334 1.29 6.56 -9.05
C GLY A 334 2.33 5.51 -8.67
N ARG A 335 2.15 4.83 -7.53
CA ARG A 335 3.02 3.73 -7.09
C ARG A 335 3.00 2.57 -8.08
N ALA A 336 1.82 2.19 -8.57
CA ALA A 336 1.67 1.13 -9.57
C ALA A 336 2.35 1.51 -10.90
N ALA A 337 2.23 2.76 -11.36
CA ALA A 337 2.93 3.26 -12.55
C ALA A 337 4.46 3.24 -12.39
N ASP A 338 4.94 3.43 -11.16
CA ASP A 338 6.36 3.39 -10.85
C ASP A 338 6.93 1.97 -10.70
N MET A 339 6.09 0.98 -10.44
CA MET A 339 6.51 -0.42 -10.33
C MET A 339 6.25 -1.20 -11.62
N LYS A 340 5.20 -0.87 -12.38
CA LYS A 340 4.84 -1.60 -13.59
C LYS A 340 5.83 -1.29 -14.72
N HIS A 341 6.34 -2.35 -15.33
CA HIS A 341 7.16 -2.29 -16.53
C HIS A 341 6.29 -2.04 -17.76
N LEU A 342 6.50 -0.87 -18.37
CA LEU A 342 5.90 -0.45 -19.63
C LEU A 342 6.98 0.19 -20.52
N PRO A 343 6.81 0.20 -21.85
CA PRO A 343 7.76 0.84 -22.75
C PRO A 343 7.80 2.35 -22.47
N SER A 344 8.95 2.99 -22.68
CA SER A 344 9.04 4.46 -22.65
C SER A 344 8.46 5.06 -23.93
N ALA A 345 8.16 6.35 -23.90
CA ALA A 345 7.72 7.08 -25.10
C ALA A 345 8.76 7.00 -26.23
N GLU A 346 10.05 7.08 -25.90
CA GLU A 346 11.16 6.91 -26.84
C GLU A 346 11.17 5.52 -27.48
N GLN A 347 11.02 4.46 -26.68
CA GLN A 347 10.95 3.08 -27.19
C GLN A 347 9.74 2.87 -28.12
N LEU A 348 8.60 3.46 -27.79
CA LEU A 348 7.42 3.43 -28.66
C LEU A 348 7.69 4.15 -29.98
N GLU A 349 8.31 5.33 -29.94
CA GLU A 349 8.68 6.11 -31.12
C GLU A 349 9.69 5.36 -32.01
N GLU A 350 10.73 4.77 -31.42
CA GLU A 350 11.75 3.97 -32.13
C GLU A 350 11.16 2.72 -32.79
N CYS A 351 10.22 2.05 -32.10
CA CYS A 351 9.57 0.85 -32.60
C CYS A 351 8.38 1.14 -33.52
N GLY A 352 8.02 2.42 -33.71
CA GLY A 352 6.92 2.84 -34.59
C GLY A 352 5.51 2.59 -34.05
N TYR A 353 5.35 2.48 -32.73
CA TYR A 353 4.05 2.28 -32.08
C TYR A 353 3.51 3.57 -31.46
N SER A 354 2.19 3.74 -31.51
CA SER A 354 1.55 4.96 -30.98
C SER A 354 1.23 4.85 -29.48
N ASN A 355 1.10 3.64 -28.95
CA ASN A 355 0.82 3.40 -27.54
C ASN A 355 1.38 2.05 -27.09
N ALA A 356 1.47 1.89 -25.76
CA ALA A 356 2.01 0.67 -25.16
C ALA A 356 1.18 -0.57 -25.48
N ILE A 357 -0.14 -0.46 -25.66
CA ILE A 357 -0.96 -1.63 -25.95
C ILE A 357 -0.66 -2.19 -27.33
N GLU A 358 -0.55 -1.36 -28.36
CA GLU A 358 -0.20 -1.82 -29.71
C GLU A 358 1.14 -2.55 -29.72
N TYR A 359 2.13 -2.01 -28.99
CA TYR A 359 3.43 -2.65 -28.81
C TYR A 359 3.32 -4.01 -28.10
N LEU A 360 2.56 -4.07 -27.00
CA LEU A 360 2.39 -5.29 -26.21
C LEU A 360 1.58 -6.37 -26.95
N ASP A 361 0.53 -5.96 -27.68
CA ASP A 361 -0.29 -6.87 -28.49
C ASP A 361 0.56 -7.50 -29.60
N GLN A 362 1.39 -6.71 -30.30
CA GLN A 362 2.25 -7.24 -31.36
C GLN A 362 3.31 -8.19 -30.80
N LEU A 363 3.94 -7.86 -29.68
CA LEU A 363 4.89 -8.77 -29.02
C LEU A 363 4.26 -10.11 -28.66
N ALA A 364 3.01 -10.10 -28.19
CA ALA A 364 2.27 -11.31 -27.87
C ALA A 364 1.93 -12.12 -29.13
N LEU A 365 1.58 -11.46 -30.25
CA LEU A 365 1.31 -12.11 -31.53
C LEU A 365 2.56 -12.75 -32.14
N ASP A 366 3.73 -12.15 -31.95
CA ASP A 366 5.01 -12.64 -32.47
C ASP A 366 5.56 -13.86 -31.69
N GLY A 367 4.81 -14.37 -30.70
CA GLY A 367 5.20 -15.53 -29.90
C GLY A 367 6.34 -15.26 -28.91
N GLY A 368 6.70 -13.99 -28.72
CA GLY A 368 7.65 -13.58 -27.68
C GLY A 368 7.01 -13.66 -26.30
N SER A 369 7.78 -14.04 -25.27
CA SER A 369 7.43 -13.64 -23.91
C SER A 369 7.41 -12.12 -23.89
N VAL A 370 6.30 -11.50 -23.47
CA VAL A 370 6.21 -10.06 -23.22
C VAL A 370 7.16 -9.72 -22.08
N PHE A 371 8.44 -9.55 -22.41
CA PHE A 371 9.50 -9.28 -21.44
C PHE A 371 10.09 -7.93 -21.78
N ILE A 372 9.57 -6.90 -21.13
CA ILE A 372 10.24 -5.60 -21.10
C ILE A 372 11.40 -5.77 -20.12
N PRO A 373 12.67 -5.65 -20.56
CA PRO A 373 13.81 -5.92 -19.70
C PRO A 373 13.76 -5.10 -18.43
N HIS A 374 14.22 -5.72 -17.34
CA HIS A 374 14.48 -4.99 -16.11
C HIS A 374 15.55 -3.92 -16.38
N ARG A 375 15.29 -2.70 -15.93
CA ARG A 375 16.18 -1.55 -16.04
C ARG A 375 17.05 -1.46 -14.78
N GLU A 376 18.16 -0.75 -14.89
CA GLU A 376 19.08 -0.55 -13.76
C GLU A 376 18.39 0.10 -12.57
N SER A 377 17.40 0.99 -12.78
CA SER A 377 16.60 1.63 -11.74
C SER A 377 15.45 0.78 -11.19
N ASP A 378 15.32 -0.48 -11.60
CA ASP A 378 14.31 -1.38 -11.07
C ASP A 378 14.77 -1.94 -9.72
N GLY A 379 14.12 -1.49 -8.65
CA GLY A 379 14.34 -1.96 -7.28
C GLY A 379 13.94 -0.91 -6.26
N PHE A 380 13.37 -1.36 -5.13
CA PHE A 380 12.81 -0.47 -4.09
C PHE A 380 13.79 0.55 -3.52
N LEU A 381 15.08 0.18 -3.43
CA LEU A 381 16.12 1.05 -2.89
C LEU A 381 16.92 1.80 -3.97
N LYS A 382 16.55 1.63 -5.24
CA LYS A 382 17.34 2.20 -6.33
C LYS A 382 16.89 3.62 -6.65
N GLU A 383 17.84 4.44 -7.09
CA GLU A 383 17.53 5.78 -7.53
C GLU A 383 16.70 5.74 -8.82
N HIS A 384 15.51 6.29 -8.76
CA HIS A 384 14.60 6.35 -9.89
C HIS A 384 14.90 7.56 -10.77
N VAL A 385 15.61 7.33 -11.86
CA VAL A 385 16.07 8.38 -12.80
C VAL A 385 14.98 8.96 -13.71
N ARG A 386 13.83 8.28 -13.87
CA ARG A 386 12.74 8.76 -14.73
C ARG A 386 11.69 9.54 -13.92
N PRO A 387 11.22 10.70 -14.43
CA PRO A 387 10.10 11.41 -13.85
C PRO A 387 8.84 10.54 -13.79
N LEU A 388 8.12 10.61 -12.67
CA LEU A 388 6.94 9.77 -12.45
C LEU A 388 5.83 10.08 -13.46
N HIS A 389 5.60 11.35 -13.80
CA HIS A 389 4.53 11.76 -14.72
C HIS A 389 4.67 11.11 -16.11
N ALA A 390 5.89 10.93 -16.62
CA ALA A 390 6.13 10.28 -17.90
C ALA A 390 5.76 8.78 -17.86
N ARG A 391 6.03 8.12 -16.73
CA ARG A 391 5.62 6.71 -16.52
C ARG A 391 4.12 6.59 -16.31
N ALA A 392 3.56 7.46 -15.48
CA ALA A 392 2.13 7.51 -15.18
C ALA A 392 1.29 7.78 -16.43
N ALA A 393 1.75 8.64 -17.35
CA ALA A 393 1.03 8.89 -18.60
C ALA A 393 0.85 7.62 -19.45
N ILE A 394 1.91 6.83 -19.63
CA ILE A 394 1.86 5.56 -20.37
C ILE A 394 1.03 4.53 -19.61
N PHE A 395 1.18 4.46 -18.29
CA PHE A 395 0.41 3.57 -17.43
C PHE A 395 -1.10 3.86 -17.50
N LEU A 396 -1.50 5.14 -17.41
CA LEU A 396 -2.90 5.55 -17.48
C LEU A 396 -3.50 5.30 -18.86
N ASP A 397 -2.81 5.64 -19.95
CA ASP A 397 -3.29 5.35 -21.31
C ASP A 397 -3.50 3.83 -21.50
N THR A 398 -2.55 3.02 -21.01
CA THR A 398 -2.67 1.56 -21.04
C THR A 398 -3.85 1.07 -20.20
N LEU A 399 -3.99 1.58 -18.97
CA LEU A 399 -5.09 1.24 -18.06
C LEU A 399 -6.44 1.53 -18.72
N PHE A 400 -6.61 2.75 -19.23
CA PHE A 400 -7.87 3.21 -19.80
C PHE A 400 -8.28 2.38 -21.02
N ARG A 401 -7.36 2.17 -21.96
CA ARG A 401 -7.64 1.38 -23.16
C ARG A 401 -7.91 -0.09 -22.84
N ARG A 402 -7.24 -0.68 -21.84
CA ARG A 402 -7.54 -2.06 -21.41
C ARG A 402 -8.91 -2.17 -20.76
N LEU A 403 -9.28 -1.22 -19.90
CA LEU A 403 -10.63 -1.16 -19.34
C LEU A 403 -11.70 -0.90 -20.42
N ASP A 404 -11.38 -0.12 -21.46
CA ASP A 404 -12.27 0.12 -22.59
C ASP A 404 -12.48 -1.13 -23.44
N ARG A 405 -11.41 -1.88 -23.73
CA ARG A 405 -11.45 -3.15 -24.48
C ARG A 405 -12.11 -4.28 -23.68
N GLY A 406 -11.93 -4.28 -22.37
CA GLY A 406 -12.36 -5.35 -21.46
C GLY A 406 -11.29 -6.43 -21.29
N ARG A 407 -11.42 -7.17 -20.17
CA ARG A 407 -10.48 -8.22 -19.78
C ARG A 407 -10.39 -9.31 -20.84
N GLY A 408 -9.16 -9.71 -21.19
CA GLY A 408 -8.92 -10.80 -22.15
C GLY A 408 -9.22 -10.44 -23.60
N PHE A 409 -9.41 -9.16 -23.93
CA PHE A 409 -9.50 -8.73 -25.32
C PHE A 409 -8.20 -9.06 -26.06
N VAL A 410 -8.31 -9.76 -27.18
CA VAL A 410 -7.22 -10.07 -28.09
C VAL A 410 -7.62 -9.61 -29.49
N LEU A 411 -6.74 -8.86 -30.15
CA LEU A 411 -6.96 -8.45 -31.53
C LEU A 411 -6.81 -9.67 -32.46
N ALA A 412 -7.84 -9.99 -33.24
CA ALA A 412 -7.74 -11.08 -34.19
C ALA A 412 -6.82 -10.70 -35.37
N PRO A 413 -6.11 -11.66 -35.99
CA PRO A 413 -5.25 -11.38 -37.15
C PRO A 413 -6.04 -10.70 -38.28
N GLY A 414 -5.60 -9.51 -38.68
CA GLY A 414 -6.21 -8.72 -39.76
C GLY A 414 -7.36 -7.80 -39.33
N GLU A 415 -7.75 -7.78 -38.05
CA GLU A 415 -8.70 -6.80 -37.53
C GLU A 415 -8.00 -5.49 -37.16
N LEU A 416 -8.71 -4.36 -37.33
CA LEU A 416 -8.25 -3.08 -36.84
C LEU A 416 -8.58 -2.93 -35.35
N PRO A 417 -7.67 -2.38 -34.53
CA PRO A 417 -7.95 -2.16 -33.12
C PRO A 417 -9.13 -1.18 -32.95
N PRO A 418 -9.96 -1.37 -31.91
CA PRO A 418 -11.07 -0.46 -31.65
C PRO A 418 -10.56 0.96 -31.39
N VAL A 419 -11.28 1.94 -31.94
CA VAL A 419 -10.95 3.36 -31.76
C VAL A 419 -11.23 3.75 -30.31
N TYR A 420 -10.16 3.94 -29.55
CA TYR A 420 -10.24 4.41 -28.18
C TYR A 420 -10.60 5.91 -28.14
N SER A 421 -11.49 6.27 -27.23
CA SER A 421 -11.68 7.66 -26.81
C SER A 421 -11.94 7.72 -25.31
N GLU A 422 -11.30 8.66 -24.63
CA GLU A 422 -11.46 8.83 -23.18
C GLU A 422 -12.92 9.13 -22.80
N ASP A 423 -13.60 9.97 -23.59
CA ASP A 423 -15.04 10.24 -23.43
C ASP A 423 -15.92 9.01 -23.68
N GLY A 424 -15.50 8.11 -24.59
CA GLY A 424 -16.16 6.83 -24.83
C GLY A 424 -16.08 5.93 -23.61
N LEU A 425 -14.87 5.76 -23.06
CA LEU A 425 -14.64 5.02 -21.82
C LEU A 425 -15.43 5.62 -20.65
N TYR A 426 -15.40 6.94 -20.48
CA TYR A 426 -16.18 7.62 -19.45
C TYR A 426 -17.67 7.27 -19.54
N ARG A 427 -18.26 7.36 -20.75
CA ARG A 427 -19.68 7.02 -20.95
C ARG A 427 -19.95 5.55 -20.65
N LYS A 428 -19.05 4.65 -21.04
CA LYS A 428 -19.15 3.21 -20.75
C LYS A 428 -19.14 2.96 -19.24
N LEU A 429 -18.16 3.51 -18.52
CA LEU A 429 -18.04 3.39 -17.06
C LEU A 429 -19.24 3.99 -16.34
N ALA A 430 -19.68 5.20 -16.73
CA ALA A 430 -20.84 5.86 -16.13
C ALA A 430 -22.14 5.08 -16.35
N LYS A 431 -22.32 4.48 -17.54
CA LYS A 431 -23.44 3.59 -17.83
C LYS A 431 -23.37 2.34 -16.95
N MET A 432 -22.22 1.67 -16.87
CA MET A 432 -22.04 0.50 -16.03
C MET A 432 -22.32 0.82 -14.55
N ASP A 433 -21.87 1.98 -14.07
CA ASP A 433 -22.10 2.43 -12.69
C ASP A 433 -23.58 2.66 -12.40
N LYS A 434 -24.29 3.29 -13.35
CA LYS A 434 -25.74 3.48 -13.27
C LYS A 434 -26.51 2.16 -13.31
N ASP A 435 -26.14 1.26 -14.22
CA ASP A 435 -26.76 -0.07 -14.34
C ASP A 435 -26.54 -0.87 -13.05
N LEU A 436 -25.34 -0.78 -12.46
CA LEU A 436 -25.00 -1.33 -11.15
C LEU A 436 -25.89 -0.78 -10.03
N ASP A 437 -26.11 0.53 -9.97
CA ASP A 437 -26.99 1.18 -8.98
C ASP A 437 -28.46 0.77 -9.12
N LEU A 438 -28.89 0.44 -10.35
CA LEU A 438 -30.23 -0.06 -10.66
C LEU A 438 -30.37 -1.58 -10.44
N GLY A 439 -29.30 -2.27 -10.05
CA GLY A 439 -29.30 -3.73 -9.86
C GLY A 439 -29.34 -4.52 -11.17
N ILE A 440 -29.10 -3.87 -12.30
CA ILE A 440 -29.04 -4.49 -13.63
C ILE A 440 -27.65 -5.09 -13.78
N THR A 441 -27.53 -6.40 -13.56
CA THR A 441 -26.30 -7.13 -13.89
C THR A 441 -26.42 -7.65 -15.31
N ASN A 442 -25.73 -7.03 -16.26
CA ASN A 442 -25.50 -7.68 -17.55
C ASN A 442 -24.60 -8.90 -17.30
N THR A 443 -25.09 -10.07 -17.69
CA THR A 443 -24.38 -11.36 -17.72
C THR A 443 -23.13 -11.28 -18.57
#